data_AF-A0A7H8XJH7-F1
#
_entry.id   AF-A0A7H8XJH7-F1
#
_cell.length_a   1.000
_cell.length_b   1.000
_cell.length_c   1.000
_cell.angle_alpha   90.00
_cell.angle_beta   90.00
_cell.angle_gamma   90.00
#
_symmetry.space_group_name_H-M   'P 1'
#
loop_
_entity.id
_entity.type
_entity.pdbx_description
1 polymer ?
#
loop_
_entity_poly.entity_id
_entity_poly.type
_entity_poly.pdbx_seq_one_letter_code
_entity_poly.pdbx_strand_id
1 'polypeptide(L)'
;MSARGGRAGTAGVGRATWAALRARRAAVARLAGWSAVEALPALLSGALVARAVDGGFLAGRLGTGLGWLAALGAAVLVGAVATGRTYRSLGAVVEPFRDDLAARVVRAALHDATRPGGRPDSAAAARLTHQVELVRDTFAGLLLVTRGFLFAAGAALIGLLALDPVVAALVGAPLVAGLVVFLAALPAMAGLQRRYVRAGEELGRAASTALTGHRDVRACGAAGRVVADVDTRVADQAAAERTLARMSAVRSLSLGLGGWLPLAVLLLAAPWLVDRGLTAGAVLGALMYVSTGVQPALHALVQGVGGGGLRYVVTLDRILRACPDEAGGTPVGRPDAAPVPADGAPVPADGEPPAVCARRLTFRYGVAARPVLEDAGVTLAAGEHLAVVGPSGAGKSTLAALLSGLLAPQAGSVRLGGVPVADAPPEALARLRALVPQEAYVFTGSLADNLRYLRPDADDATVAAALDALGAGPLAARLGGLAGEVEPAALSAGERQLIAAVRAYLSPAPLVLLDEATCHLDPAAEARVEEAFARRPGTLVVIAHRISSAVRARRVLVLDGARPVVGTHEELLARSATYRELVGHWDDRPAAAARS
;
A
#
# COMPACT_ATOMS: atom_id res chain seq x y z
N MET A 1 -7.88 22.14 -17.44
CA MET A 1 -7.69 21.68 -16.05
C MET A 1 -6.48 20.75 -15.80
N SER A 2 -5.91 20.07 -16.80
CA SER A 2 -4.80 19.10 -16.64
C SER A 2 -3.45 19.68 -16.13
N ALA A 3 -3.12 20.95 -16.44
CA ALA A 3 -1.84 21.56 -16.06
C ALA A 3 -1.74 21.98 -14.57
N ARG A 4 -2.85 22.37 -13.93
CA ARG A 4 -2.87 22.77 -12.50
C ARG A 4 -2.74 21.56 -11.57
N GLY A 5 -3.36 20.42 -11.90
CA GLY A 5 -3.19 19.17 -11.14
C GLY A 5 -1.79 18.54 -11.25
N GLY A 6 -1.03 18.89 -12.29
CA GLY A 6 0.34 18.43 -12.50
C GLY A 6 1.37 19.09 -11.58
N ARG A 7 1.19 20.38 -11.24
CA ARG A 7 2.06 21.15 -10.33
C ARG A 7 1.79 20.84 -8.85
N ALA A 8 0.54 20.56 -8.50
CA ALA A 8 0.16 20.16 -7.14
C ALA A 8 0.76 18.78 -6.74
N GLY A 9 0.77 17.81 -7.68
CA GLY A 9 1.36 16.48 -7.44
C GLY A 9 2.88 16.51 -7.24
N THR A 10 3.63 17.28 -8.04
CA THR A 10 5.09 17.44 -7.86
C THR A 10 5.46 18.10 -6.54
N ALA A 11 4.63 19.04 -6.07
CA ALA A 11 4.81 19.67 -4.76
C ALA A 11 4.54 18.67 -3.61
N GLY A 12 3.60 17.73 -3.78
CA GLY A 12 3.35 16.63 -2.85
C GLY A 12 4.56 15.69 -2.72
N VAL A 13 5.09 15.23 -3.85
CA VAL A 13 6.30 14.39 -3.90
C VAL A 13 7.49 15.07 -3.24
N GLY A 14 7.81 16.31 -3.64
CA GLY A 14 8.94 17.04 -3.08
C GLY A 14 8.83 17.26 -1.57
N ARG A 15 7.63 17.56 -1.06
CA ARG A 15 7.39 17.69 0.39
C ARG A 15 7.59 16.36 1.12
N ALA A 16 7.07 15.25 0.59
CA ALA A 16 7.22 13.92 1.20
C ALA A 16 8.70 13.49 1.23
N THR A 17 9.43 13.63 0.12
CA THR A 17 10.86 13.33 0.05
C THR A 17 11.66 14.19 1.03
N TRP A 18 11.36 15.49 1.08
CA TRP A 18 12.07 16.42 1.97
C TRP A 18 11.76 16.19 3.45
N ALA A 19 10.52 15.80 3.78
CA ALA A 19 10.15 15.40 5.13
C ALA A 19 10.88 14.12 5.55
N ALA A 20 10.97 13.11 4.68
CA ALA A 20 11.69 11.87 4.94
C ALA A 20 13.19 12.11 5.18
N LEU A 21 13.82 12.97 4.38
CA LEU A 21 15.23 13.35 4.57
C LEU A 21 15.44 14.13 5.88
N ARG A 22 14.56 15.08 6.20
CA ARG A 22 14.66 15.89 7.43
C ARG A 22 14.44 15.05 8.70
N ALA A 23 13.50 14.12 8.68
CA ALA A 23 13.28 13.19 9.78
C ALA A 23 14.54 12.36 10.11
N ARG A 24 15.45 12.21 9.14
CA ARG A 24 16.65 11.37 9.23
C ARG A 24 17.95 12.15 9.07
N ARG A 25 17.94 13.42 9.51
CA ARG A 25 19.10 14.34 9.40
C ARG A 25 20.43 13.74 9.84
N ALA A 26 20.45 12.92 10.90
CA ALA A 26 21.67 12.28 11.39
C ALA A 26 22.20 11.20 10.42
N ALA A 27 21.32 10.42 9.80
CA ALA A 27 21.72 9.44 8.79
C ALA A 27 22.18 10.13 7.49
N VAL A 28 21.50 11.19 7.08
CA VAL A 28 21.90 12.03 5.93
C VAL A 28 23.26 12.71 6.18
N ALA A 29 23.51 13.22 7.40
CA ALA A 29 24.80 13.80 7.76
C ALA A 29 25.93 12.76 7.74
N ARG A 30 25.69 11.54 8.25
CA ARG A 30 26.65 10.43 8.14
C ARG A 30 26.92 10.05 6.68
N LEU A 31 25.88 9.99 5.86
CA LEU A 31 26.01 9.72 4.43
C LEU A 31 26.86 10.79 3.73
N ALA A 32 26.63 12.06 4.04
CA ALA A 32 27.42 13.18 3.51
C ALA A 32 28.88 13.12 3.97
N GLY A 33 29.12 12.83 5.26
CA GLY A 33 30.47 12.67 5.81
C GLY A 33 31.27 11.56 5.12
N TRP A 34 30.67 10.36 4.97
CA TRP A 34 31.33 9.26 4.25
C TRP A 34 31.48 9.54 2.76
N SER A 35 30.54 10.26 2.13
CA SER A 35 30.66 10.66 0.72
C SER A 35 31.81 11.65 0.49
N ALA A 36 32.11 12.51 1.47
CA ALA A 36 33.28 13.40 1.40
C ALA A 36 34.60 12.61 1.43
N VAL A 37 34.68 11.57 2.27
CA VAL A 37 35.85 10.68 2.35
C VAL A 37 35.96 9.81 1.08
N GLU A 38 34.83 9.33 0.55
CA GLU A 38 34.76 8.58 -0.70
C GLU A 38 35.25 9.40 -1.90
N ALA A 39 35.06 10.72 -1.89
CA ALA A 39 35.53 11.63 -2.93
C ALA A 39 37.00 12.05 -2.79
N LEU A 40 37.72 11.57 -1.77
CA LEU A 40 39.15 11.90 -1.57
C LEU A 40 40.03 11.55 -2.78
N PRO A 41 39.88 10.39 -3.46
CA PRO A 41 40.65 10.10 -4.67
C PRO A 41 40.36 11.12 -5.78
N ALA A 42 39.09 11.50 -5.95
CA ALA A 42 38.68 12.49 -6.94
C ALA A 42 39.20 13.90 -6.62
N LEU A 43 39.40 14.22 -5.34
CA LEU A 43 40.00 15.49 -4.89
C LEU A 43 41.51 15.52 -5.14
N LEU A 44 42.20 14.41 -4.92
CA LEU A 44 43.67 14.36 -4.95
C LEU A 44 44.25 13.91 -6.29
N SER A 45 43.47 13.23 -7.14
CA SER A 45 43.96 12.58 -8.37
C SER A 45 44.75 13.53 -9.27
N GLY A 46 44.17 14.66 -9.65
CA GLY A 46 44.85 15.60 -10.55
C GLY A 46 46.10 16.23 -9.94
N ALA A 47 46.03 16.70 -8.68
CA ALA A 47 47.15 17.33 -8.00
C ALA A 47 48.33 16.39 -7.71
N LEU A 48 48.05 15.11 -7.40
CA LEU A 48 49.09 14.10 -7.16
C LEU A 48 49.73 13.62 -8.47
N VAL A 49 48.93 13.44 -9.53
CA VAL A 49 49.45 13.12 -10.87
C VAL A 49 50.32 14.26 -11.40
N ALA A 50 49.89 15.52 -11.24
CA ALA A 50 50.68 16.68 -11.64
C ALA A 50 52.05 16.70 -10.94
N ARG A 51 52.08 16.51 -9.61
CA ARG A 51 53.33 16.45 -8.83
C ARG A 51 54.21 15.25 -9.18
N ALA A 52 53.60 14.11 -9.49
CA ALA A 52 54.34 12.92 -9.92
C ALA A 52 55.06 13.14 -11.25
N VAL A 53 54.41 13.82 -12.20
CA VAL A 53 54.95 14.13 -13.51
C VAL A 53 56.01 15.23 -13.42
N ASP A 54 55.67 16.41 -12.89
CA ASP A 54 56.55 17.58 -12.89
C ASP A 54 57.74 17.42 -11.94
N GLY A 55 57.45 17.00 -10.70
CA GLY A 55 58.48 16.88 -9.65
C GLY A 55 59.24 15.55 -9.68
N GLY A 56 58.69 14.53 -10.35
CA GLY A 56 59.21 13.18 -10.39
C GLY A 56 59.75 12.79 -11.75
N PHE A 57 58.89 12.31 -12.65
CA PHE A 57 59.29 11.70 -13.92
C PHE A 57 60.03 12.67 -14.85
N LEU A 58 59.50 13.88 -15.05
CA LEU A 58 60.15 14.90 -15.90
C LEU A 58 61.42 15.47 -15.25
N ALA A 59 61.55 15.40 -13.92
CA ALA A 59 62.74 15.79 -13.17
C ALA A 59 63.77 14.65 -13.02
N GLY A 60 63.55 13.48 -13.62
CA GLY A 60 64.44 12.31 -13.51
C GLY A 60 64.43 11.60 -12.16
N ARG A 61 63.54 11.98 -11.23
CA ARG A 61 63.45 11.43 -9.86
C ARG A 61 62.33 10.40 -9.75
N LEU A 62 62.59 9.19 -10.25
CA LEU A 62 61.62 8.09 -10.28
C LEU A 62 60.98 7.78 -8.91
N GLY A 63 61.76 7.74 -7.84
CA GLY A 63 61.26 7.45 -6.49
C GLY A 63 60.23 8.47 -5.99
N THR A 64 60.41 9.75 -6.30
CA THR A 64 59.43 10.80 -5.94
C THR A 64 58.15 10.71 -6.78
N GLY A 65 58.26 10.37 -8.06
CA GLY A 65 57.09 10.13 -8.93
C GLY A 65 56.26 8.95 -8.46
N LEU A 66 56.91 7.82 -8.17
CA LEU A 66 56.25 6.63 -7.61
C LEU A 66 55.65 6.89 -6.23
N GLY A 67 56.32 7.69 -5.38
CA GLY A 67 55.79 8.08 -4.06
C GLY A 67 54.47 8.83 -4.14
N TRP A 68 54.33 9.79 -5.05
CA TRP A 68 53.07 10.52 -5.27
C TRP A 68 51.96 9.63 -5.83
N LEU A 69 52.29 8.71 -6.74
CA LEU A 69 51.33 7.71 -7.24
C LEU A 69 50.91 6.71 -6.16
N ALA A 70 51.83 6.30 -5.27
CA ALA A 70 51.52 5.47 -4.12
C ALA A 70 50.59 6.18 -3.12
N ALA A 71 50.79 7.48 -2.90
CA ALA A 71 49.87 8.30 -2.09
C ALA A 71 48.47 8.36 -2.72
N LEU A 72 48.37 8.47 -4.04
CA LEU A 72 47.08 8.37 -4.75
C LEU A 72 46.45 6.97 -4.58
N GLY A 73 47.25 5.91 -4.68
CA GLY A 73 46.80 4.53 -4.40
C GLY A 73 46.25 4.36 -2.99
N ALA A 74 46.90 4.95 -1.98
CA ALA A 74 46.40 4.96 -0.61
C ALA A 74 45.07 5.72 -0.49
N ALA A 75 44.92 6.86 -1.16
CA ALA A 75 43.65 7.59 -1.21
C ALA A 75 42.53 6.73 -1.83
N VAL A 76 42.81 5.98 -2.91
CA VAL A 76 41.86 5.04 -3.53
C VAL A 76 41.42 3.95 -2.55
N LEU A 77 42.33 3.38 -1.75
CA LEU A 77 41.99 2.39 -0.72
C LEU A 77 41.08 2.99 0.37
N VAL A 78 41.36 4.21 0.82
CA VAL A 78 40.49 4.94 1.76
C VAL A 78 39.11 5.18 1.13
N GLY A 79 39.07 5.59 -0.13
CA GLY A 79 37.84 5.74 -0.91
C GLY A 79 37.03 4.44 -0.98
N ALA A 80 37.68 3.30 -1.23
CA ALA A 80 37.02 1.99 -1.29
C ALA A 80 36.39 1.58 0.05
N VAL A 81 37.08 1.81 1.17
CA VAL A 81 36.52 1.59 2.52
C VAL A 81 35.34 2.53 2.79
N ALA A 82 35.47 3.80 2.39
CA ALA A 82 34.41 4.79 2.51
C ALA A 82 33.17 4.39 1.71
N THR A 83 33.33 3.88 0.48
CA THR A 83 32.22 3.35 -0.34
C THR A 83 31.38 2.34 0.45
N GLY A 84 32.01 1.36 1.11
CA GLY A 84 31.29 0.38 1.93
C GLY A 84 30.50 1.02 3.09
N ARG A 85 31.06 2.03 3.74
CA ARG A 85 30.38 2.81 4.81
C ARG A 85 29.23 3.66 4.25
N THR A 86 29.39 4.19 3.03
CA THR A 86 28.37 4.98 2.35
C THR A 86 27.15 4.13 2.00
N TYR A 87 27.32 2.91 1.49
CA TYR A 87 26.20 2.01 1.20
C TYR A 87 25.42 1.60 2.47
N ARG A 88 26.10 1.38 3.60
CA ARG A 88 25.41 1.15 4.89
C ARG A 88 24.63 2.38 5.36
N SER A 89 25.23 3.57 5.22
CA SER A 89 24.57 4.83 5.58
C SER A 89 23.38 5.14 4.67
N LEU A 90 23.46 4.75 3.40
CA LEU A 90 22.37 4.84 2.44
C LEU A 90 21.18 3.97 2.87
N GLY A 91 21.42 2.72 3.26
CA GLY A 91 20.37 1.83 3.79
C GLY A 91 19.63 2.45 4.99
N ALA A 92 20.36 3.10 5.91
CA ALA A 92 19.76 3.79 7.05
C ALA A 92 18.88 5.00 6.68
N VAL A 93 19.02 5.54 5.46
CA VAL A 93 18.15 6.61 4.94
C VAL A 93 17.01 6.04 4.11
N VAL A 94 17.24 4.98 3.34
CA VAL A 94 16.28 4.44 2.36
C VAL A 94 15.28 3.48 3.00
N GLU A 95 15.74 2.50 3.79
CA GLU A 95 14.88 1.42 4.31
C GLU A 95 13.72 1.92 5.18
N PRO A 96 13.93 2.87 6.12
CA PRO A 96 12.79 3.32 6.89
C PRO A 96 11.78 4.11 6.02
N PHE A 97 12.15 4.59 4.82
CA PHE A 97 11.23 5.35 3.93
C PHE A 97 10.33 4.37 3.19
N ARG A 98 10.89 3.22 2.79
CA ARG A 98 10.14 2.06 2.34
C ARG A 98 9.14 1.62 3.41
N ASP A 99 9.58 1.51 4.67
CA ASP A 99 8.72 1.08 5.77
C ASP A 99 7.56 2.06 6.03
N ASP A 100 7.84 3.36 6.04
CA ASP A 100 6.81 4.40 6.17
C ASP A 100 5.78 4.32 5.03
N LEU A 101 6.24 4.11 3.79
CA LEU A 101 5.37 3.95 2.63
C LEU A 101 4.56 2.65 2.68
N ALA A 102 5.16 1.53 3.08
CA ALA A 102 4.49 0.25 3.27
C ALA A 102 3.39 0.35 4.32
N ALA A 103 3.71 0.91 5.50
CA ALA A 103 2.76 1.14 6.58
C ALA A 103 1.62 2.08 6.14
N ARG A 104 1.91 3.07 5.30
CA ARG A 104 0.90 3.96 4.73
C ARG A 104 -0.03 3.26 3.74
N VAL A 105 0.50 2.41 2.85
CA VAL A 105 -0.30 1.61 1.91
C VAL A 105 -1.22 0.65 2.66
N VAL A 106 -0.70 -0.04 3.69
CA VAL A 106 -1.49 -0.97 4.52
C VAL A 106 -2.59 -0.23 5.27
N ARG A 107 -2.27 0.87 5.95
CA ARG A 107 -3.28 1.68 6.66
C ARG A 107 -4.36 2.20 5.72
N ALA A 108 -3.99 2.73 4.55
CA ALA A 108 -4.95 3.20 3.56
C ALA A 108 -5.83 2.07 3.04
N ALA A 109 -5.27 0.90 2.73
CA ALA A 109 -6.03 -0.26 2.23
C ALA A 109 -7.03 -0.79 3.26
N LEU A 110 -6.62 -0.88 4.53
CA LEU A 110 -7.52 -1.26 5.64
C LEU A 110 -8.62 -0.21 5.84
N HIS A 111 -8.25 1.07 5.78
CA HIS A 111 -9.22 2.15 5.89
C HIS A 111 -10.21 2.13 4.72
N ASP A 112 -9.75 2.01 3.47
CA ASP A 112 -10.57 1.87 2.23
C ASP A 112 -11.54 0.70 2.31
N ALA A 113 -11.08 -0.46 2.76
CA ALA A 113 -11.91 -1.66 2.84
C ALA A 113 -13.00 -1.57 3.92
N THR A 114 -12.81 -0.74 4.94
CA THR A 114 -13.75 -0.59 6.07
C THR A 114 -14.67 0.62 5.95
N ARG A 115 -14.59 1.42 4.89
CA ARG A 115 -15.50 2.56 4.66
C ARG A 115 -16.88 2.08 4.18
N PRO A 116 -17.96 2.84 4.40
CA PRO A 116 -19.25 2.59 3.77
C PRO A 116 -19.14 2.48 2.24
N GLY A 117 -19.47 1.31 1.69
CA GLY A 117 -19.34 1.02 0.25
C GLY A 117 -17.90 0.78 -0.23
N GLY A 118 -16.94 0.71 0.70
CA GLY A 118 -15.56 0.31 0.44
C GLY A 118 -15.48 -1.11 -0.09
N ARG A 119 -14.53 -1.36 -0.99
CA ARG A 119 -14.22 -2.70 -1.50
C ARG A 119 -12.75 -3.01 -1.19
N PRO A 120 -12.41 -4.29 -0.93
CA PRO A 120 -11.01 -4.69 -0.82
C PRO A 120 -10.25 -4.26 -2.07
N ASP A 121 -9.25 -3.39 -1.91
CA ASP A 121 -8.45 -2.96 -3.05
C ASP A 121 -7.41 -4.03 -3.35
N SER A 122 -7.70 -4.87 -4.35
CA SER A 122 -6.75 -5.88 -4.84
C SER A 122 -5.44 -5.29 -5.35
N ALA A 123 -5.44 -4.00 -5.75
CA ALA A 123 -4.22 -3.31 -6.13
C ALA A 123 -3.36 -2.90 -4.93
N ALA A 124 -3.87 -2.91 -3.69
CA ALA A 124 -3.07 -2.60 -2.51
C ALA A 124 -1.90 -3.57 -2.32
N ALA A 125 -2.12 -4.87 -2.58
CA ALA A 125 -1.06 -5.88 -2.54
C ALA A 125 0.04 -5.57 -3.57
N ALA A 126 -0.33 -5.28 -4.81
CA ALA A 126 0.62 -4.89 -5.86
C ALA A 126 1.34 -3.56 -5.54
N ARG A 127 0.67 -2.62 -4.88
CA ARG A 127 1.29 -1.37 -4.40
C ARG A 127 2.35 -1.67 -3.34
N LEU A 128 2.03 -2.53 -2.37
CA LEU A 128 2.93 -2.91 -1.29
C LEU A 128 4.16 -3.68 -1.79
N THR A 129 3.99 -4.65 -2.70
CA THR A 129 5.09 -5.52 -3.13
C THR A 129 5.90 -4.97 -4.29
N HIS A 130 5.29 -4.17 -5.17
CA HIS A 130 5.96 -3.69 -6.39
C HIS A 130 6.19 -2.19 -6.41
N GLN A 131 5.17 -1.38 -6.11
CA GLN A 131 5.30 0.08 -6.22
C GLN A 131 6.18 0.67 -5.10
N VAL A 132 6.04 0.17 -3.87
CA VAL A 132 6.89 0.58 -2.75
C VAL A 132 8.35 0.22 -3.01
N GLU A 133 8.65 -1.00 -3.48
CA GLU A 133 10.02 -1.42 -3.83
C GLU A 133 10.59 -0.59 -4.99
N LEU A 134 9.78 -0.31 -6.02
CA LEU A 134 10.21 0.57 -7.12
C LEU A 134 10.55 1.97 -6.61
N VAL A 135 9.75 2.52 -5.69
CA VAL A 135 10.05 3.81 -5.05
C VAL A 135 11.31 3.73 -4.20
N ARG A 136 11.51 2.65 -3.43
CA ARG A 136 12.73 2.40 -2.65
C ARG A 136 13.97 2.41 -3.55
N ASP A 137 13.97 1.62 -4.62
CA ASP A 137 15.11 1.47 -5.53
C ASP A 137 15.41 2.76 -6.29
N THR A 138 14.36 3.43 -6.78
CA THR A 138 14.54 4.71 -7.50
C THR A 138 14.96 5.84 -6.56
N PHE A 139 14.52 5.83 -5.30
CA PHE A 139 14.99 6.78 -4.28
C PHE A 139 16.46 6.55 -3.91
N ALA A 140 16.84 5.29 -3.67
CA ALA A 140 18.22 4.91 -3.40
C ALA A 140 19.13 5.29 -4.57
N GLY A 141 18.74 4.94 -5.79
CA GLY A 141 19.44 5.28 -7.02
C GLY A 141 19.61 6.80 -7.17
N LEU A 142 18.53 7.56 -6.97
CA LEU A 142 18.57 9.03 -7.04
C LEU A 142 19.53 9.63 -6.01
N LEU A 143 19.50 9.14 -4.78
CA LEU A 143 20.39 9.61 -3.71
C LEU A 143 21.86 9.26 -4.01
N LEU A 144 22.13 8.07 -4.55
CA LEU A 144 23.45 7.65 -5.01
C LEU A 144 24.00 8.52 -6.13
N VAL A 145 23.23 8.77 -7.19
CA VAL A 145 23.73 9.59 -8.31
C VAL A 145 23.84 11.07 -7.95
N THR A 146 22.91 11.58 -7.14
CA THR A 146 22.95 12.99 -6.72
C THR A 146 24.12 13.25 -5.78
N ARG A 147 24.31 12.40 -4.75
CA ARG A 147 25.48 12.53 -3.85
C ARG A 147 26.78 12.34 -4.63
N GLY A 148 26.84 11.33 -5.51
CA GLY A 148 28.05 10.98 -6.26
C GLY A 148 28.48 12.16 -7.12
N PHE A 149 27.52 12.80 -7.78
CA PHE A 149 27.76 14.04 -8.50
C PHE A 149 28.25 15.18 -7.61
N LEU A 150 27.52 15.51 -6.53
CA LEU A 150 27.85 16.63 -5.66
C LEU A 150 29.27 16.50 -5.07
N PHE A 151 29.64 15.31 -4.60
CA PHE A 151 30.93 15.09 -3.96
C PHE A 151 32.07 14.87 -4.97
N ALA A 152 31.88 14.06 -6.02
CA ALA A 152 32.96 13.80 -6.98
C ALA A 152 33.22 15.00 -7.90
N ALA A 153 32.18 15.62 -8.46
CA ALA A 153 32.35 16.82 -9.29
C ALA A 153 32.78 18.03 -8.42
N GLY A 154 32.24 18.16 -7.20
CA GLY A 154 32.67 19.18 -6.25
C GLY A 154 34.14 19.03 -5.86
N ALA A 155 34.58 17.82 -5.51
CA ALA A 155 35.98 17.52 -5.22
C ALA A 155 36.91 17.82 -6.41
N ALA A 156 36.51 17.42 -7.62
CA ALA A 156 37.28 17.69 -8.83
C ALA A 156 37.38 19.19 -9.14
N LEU A 157 36.29 19.95 -8.96
CA LEU A 157 36.29 21.41 -9.14
C LEU A 157 37.15 22.12 -8.08
N ILE A 158 37.11 21.68 -6.82
CA ILE A 158 38.00 22.19 -5.77
C ILE A 158 39.46 21.88 -6.10
N GLY A 159 39.74 20.66 -6.59
CA GLY A 159 41.07 20.26 -7.05
C GLY A 159 41.57 21.08 -8.24
N LEU A 160 40.70 21.38 -9.21
CA LEU A 160 41.00 22.26 -10.35
C LEU A 160 41.29 23.69 -9.89
N LEU A 161 40.50 24.24 -8.96
CA LEU A 161 40.75 25.56 -8.38
C LEU A 161 42.09 25.63 -7.64
N ALA A 162 42.49 24.53 -6.99
CA ALA A 162 43.78 24.43 -6.32
C ALA A 162 44.96 24.26 -7.30
N LEU A 163 44.73 23.74 -8.51
CA LEU A 163 45.72 23.71 -9.58
C LEU A 163 45.88 25.09 -10.22
N ASP A 164 44.81 25.61 -10.80
CA ASP A 164 44.78 26.92 -11.45
C ASP A 164 43.33 27.43 -11.64
N PRO A 165 43.00 28.67 -11.21
CA PRO A 165 41.67 29.23 -11.35
C PRO A 165 41.16 29.39 -12.79
N VAL A 166 42.05 29.63 -13.77
CA VAL A 166 41.68 29.76 -15.18
C VAL A 166 41.27 28.42 -15.75
N VAL A 167 42.01 27.36 -15.43
CA VAL A 167 41.65 25.98 -15.82
C VAL A 167 40.30 25.58 -15.20
N ALA A 168 40.07 25.93 -13.93
CA ALA A 168 38.79 25.69 -13.27
C ALA A 168 37.62 26.41 -13.95
N ALA A 169 37.81 27.66 -14.39
CA ALA A 169 36.78 28.40 -15.14
C ALA A 169 36.52 27.79 -16.51
N LEU A 170 37.57 27.35 -17.21
CA LEU A 170 37.51 26.73 -18.53
C LEU A 170 36.73 25.42 -18.53
N VAL A 171 36.86 24.63 -17.46
CA VAL A 171 36.10 23.38 -17.25
C VAL A 171 34.71 23.64 -16.66
N GLY A 172 34.62 24.56 -15.70
CA GLY A 172 33.40 24.86 -14.96
C GLY A 172 32.31 25.48 -15.83
N ALA A 173 32.65 26.37 -16.77
CA ALA A 173 31.66 27.04 -17.60
C ALA A 173 30.87 26.06 -18.52
N PRO A 174 31.51 25.16 -19.29
CA PRO A 174 30.79 24.14 -20.05
C PRO A 174 30.02 23.15 -19.17
N LEU A 175 30.57 22.77 -18.00
CA LEU A 175 29.86 21.94 -17.02
C LEU A 175 28.55 22.57 -16.57
N VAL A 176 28.59 23.85 -16.18
CA VAL A 176 27.38 24.61 -15.78
C VAL A 176 26.40 24.72 -16.94
N ALA A 177 26.88 25.00 -18.17
CA ALA A 177 26.02 25.04 -19.35
C ALA A 177 25.32 23.69 -19.59
N GLY A 178 26.05 22.57 -19.52
CA GLY A 178 25.50 21.23 -19.63
C GLY A 178 24.46 20.93 -18.55
N LEU A 179 24.71 21.34 -17.30
CA LEU A 179 23.78 21.18 -16.18
C LEU A 179 22.51 22.03 -16.36
N VAL A 180 22.64 23.28 -16.83
CA VAL A 180 21.49 24.15 -17.13
C VAL A 180 20.61 23.55 -18.22
N VAL A 181 21.20 23.05 -19.32
CA VAL A 181 20.47 22.36 -20.39
C VAL A 181 19.73 21.14 -19.84
N PHE A 182 20.37 20.35 -18.97
CA PHE A 182 19.74 19.20 -18.33
C PHE A 182 18.56 19.59 -17.43
N LEU A 183 18.77 20.54 -16.51
CA LEU A 183 17.76 20.98 -15.56
C LEU A 183 16.56 21.63 -16.27
N ALA A 184 16.80 22.41 -17.33
CA ALA A 184 15.75 22.99 -18.17
C ALA A 184 14.93 21.93 -18.92
N ALA A 185 15.53 20.79 -19.25
CA ALA A 185 14.87 19.69 -19.95
C ALA A 185 14.03 18.79 -19.02
N LEU A 186 14.30 18.77 -17.70
CA LEU A 186 13.61 17.90 -16.73
C LEU A 186 12.08 18.02 -16.74
N PRO A 187 11.46 19.22 -16.77
CA PRO A 187 10.00 19.34 -16.79
C PRO A 187 9.37 18.74 -18.06
N ALA A 188 10.02 18.92 -19.21
CA ALA A 188 9.58 18.35 -20.48
C ALA A 188 9.69 16.82 -20.45
N MET A 189 10.82 16.28 -19.97
CA MET A 189 10.99 14.84 -19.75
C MET A 189 9.90 14.28 -18.83
N ALA A 190 9.56 15.01 -17.75
CA ALA A 190 8.50 14.60 -16.82
C ALA A 190 7.12 14.56 -17.46
N GLY A 191 6.81 15.52 -18.33
CA GLY A 191 5.59 15.50 -19.13
C GLY A 191 5.52 14.29 -20.06
N LEU A 192 6.61 13.98 -20.77
CA LEU A 192 6.68 12.86 -21.72
C LEU A 192 6.62 11.50 -21.00
N GLN A 193 7.35 11.32 -19.91
CA GLN A 193 7.30 10.07 -19.13
C GLN A 193 5.89 9.82 -18.59
N ARG A 194 5.18 10.85 -18.13
CA ARG A 194 3.78 10.71 -17.69
C ARG A 194 2.86 10.25 -18.82
N ARG A 195 3.05 10.76 -20.04
CA ARG A 195 2.28 10.31 -21.21
C ARG A 195 2.56 8.84 -21.53
N TYR A 196 3.83 8.44 -21.51
CA TYR A 196 4.23 7.05 -21.69
C TYR A 196 3.59 6.12 -20.65
N VAL A 197 3.67 6.48 -19.36
CA VAL A 197 3.07 5.68 -18.27
C VAL A 197 1.55 5.59 -18.41
N ARG A 198 0.87 6.70 -18.74
CA ARG A 198 -0.60 6.71 -18.93
C ARG A 198 -1.04 5.86 -20.12
N ALA A 199 -0.31 5.94 -21.24
CA ALA A 199 -0.59 5.09 -22.40
C ALA A 199 -0.44 3.60 -22.06
N GLY A 200 0.57 3.25 -21.26
CA GLY A 200 0.76 1.89 -20.74
C GLY A 200 -0.35 1.44 -19.78
N GLU A 201 -0.86 2.32 -18.91
CA GLU A 201 -2.01 2.02 -18.06
C GLU A 201 -3.27 1.76 -18.88
N GLU A 202 -3.52 2.56 -19.91
CA GLU A 202 -4.66 2.39 -20.80
C GLU A 202 -4.58 1.09 -21.60
N LEU A 203 -3.39 0.75 -22.13
CA LEU A 203 -3.15 -0.54 -22.77
C LEU A 203 -3.39 -1.70 -21.81
N GLY A 204 -2.81 -1.65 -20.61
CA GLY A 204 -2.98 -2.70 -19.61
C GLY A 204 -4.45 -2.91 -19.22
N ARG A 205 -5.20 -1.82 -19.03
CA ARG A 205 -6.64 -1.88 -18.72
C ARG A 205 -7.44 -2.48 -19.89
N ALA A 206 -7.18 -2.06 -21.12
CA ALA A 206 -7.86 -2.58 -22.30
C ALA A 206 -7.57 -4.08 -22.49
N ALA A 207 -6.30 -4.47 -22.38
CA ALA A 207 -5.87 -5.87 -22.48
C ALA A 207 -6.48 -6.73 -21.36
N SER A 208 -6.47 -6.25 -20.11
CA SER A 208 -7.07 -6.97 -18.99
C SER A 208 -8.58 -7.19 -19.20
N THR A 209 -9.31 -6.14 -19.62
CA THR A 209 -10.75 -6.24 -19.92
C THR A 209 -11.03 -7.27 -21.01
N ALA A 210 -10.23 -7.26 -22.09
CA ALA A 210 -10.34 -8.21 -23.19
C ALA A 210 -10.06 -9.66 -22.76
N LEU A 211 -9.06 -9.87 -21.89
CA LEU A 211 -8.69 -11.20 -21.38
C LEU A 211 -9.73 -11.75 -20.40
N THR A 212 -10.29 -10.92 -19.53
CA THR A 212 -11.38 -11.34 -18.63
C THR A 212 -12.66 -11.69 -19.40
N GLY A 213 -12.98 -10.93 -20.45
CA GLY A 213 -14.14 -11.15 -21.30
C GLY A 213 -13.91 -12.17 -22.42
N HIS A 214 -12.83 -12.95 -22.39
CA HIS A 214 -12.41 -13.75 -23.55
C HIS A 214 -13.49 -14.73 -24.04
N ARG A 215 -14.30 -15.26 -23.12
CA ARG A 215 -15.39 -16.21 -23.43
C ARG A 215 -16.47 -15.52 -24.26
N ASP A 216 -16.91 -14.34 -23.82
CA ASP A 216 -17.93 -13.55 -24.49
C ASP A 216 -17.41 -13.03 -25.85
N VAL A 217 -16.16 -12.55 -25.88
CA VAL A 217 -15.53 -12.07 -27.12
C VAL A 217 -15.45 -13.18 -28.17
N ARG A 218 -15.11 -14.41 -27.76
CA ARG A 218 -15.10 -15.59 -28.66
C ARG A 218 -16.50 -16.02 -29.04
N ALA A 219 -17.42 -16.12 -28.08
CA ALA A 219 -18.80 -16.57 -28.31
C ALA A 219 -19.58 -15.61 -29.24
N CYS A 220 -19.36 -14.31 -29.11
CA CYS A 220 -20.03 -13.28 -29.91
C CYS A 220 -19.28 -12.90 -31.20
N GLY A 221 -18.17 -13.58 -31.54
CA GLY A 221 -17.39 -13.30 -32.75
C GLY A 221 -16.73 -11.91 -32.80
N ALA A 222 -16.55 -11.25 -31.65
CA ALA A 222 -16.07 -9.87 -31.57
C ALA A 222 -14.53 -9.73 -31.58
N ALA A 223 -13.79 -10.82 -31.77
CA ALA A 223 -12.35 -10.87 -31.63
C ALA A 223 -11.62 -9.80 -32.48
N GLY A 224 -11.98 -9.62 -33.75
CA GLY A 224 -11.34 -8.62 -34.61
C GLY A 224 -11.51 -7.18 -34.12
N ARG A 225 -12.68 -6.84 -33.56
CA ARG A 225 -12.94 -5.50 -33.01
C ARG A 225 -12.13 -5.25 -31.74
N VAL A 226 -12.04 -6.25 -30.87
CA VAL A 226 -11.27 -6.15 -29.62
C VAL A 226 -9.77 -6.05 -29.91
N VAL A 227 -9.25 -6.83 -30.86
CA VAL A 227 -7.85 -6.76 -31.30
C VAL A 227 -7.54 -5.36 -31.86
N ALA A 228 -8.41 -4.81 -32.71
CA ALA A 228 -8.19 -3.46 -33.27
C ALA A 228 -8.17 -2.34 -32.21
N ASP A 229 -9.02 -2.43 -31.18
CA ASP A 229 -9.01 -1.47 -30.06
C ASP A 229 -7.70 -1.57 -29.26
N VAL A 230 -7.24 -2.79 -28.95
CA VAL A 230 -5.95 -3.03 -28.27
C VAL A 230 -4.78 -2.53 -29.13
N ASP A 231 -4.78 -2.82 -30.43
CA ASP A 231 -3.74 -2.38 -31.38
C ASP A 231 -3.62 -0.85 -31.43
N THR A 232 -4.74 -0.14 -31.35
CA THR A 232 -4.74 1.33 -31.26
C THR A 232 -4.00 1.80 -30.01
N ARG A 233 -4.20 1.16 -28.86
CA ARG A 233 -3.49 1.50 -27.62
C ARG A 233 -2.02 1.12 -27.64
N VAL A 234 -1.68 0.01 -28.31
CA VAL A 234 -0.28 -0.35 -28.58
C VAL A 234 0.40 0.73 -29.41
N ALA A 235 -0.27 1.22 -30.47
CA ALA A 235 0.26 2.28 -31.33
C ALA A 235 0.45 3.60 -30.56
N ASP A 236 -0.50 3.99 -29.71
CA ASP A 236 -0.41 5.19 -28.86
C ASP A 236 0.76 5.10 -27.88
N GLN A 237 0.95 3.95 -27.22
CA GLN A 237 2.09 3.72 -26.34
C GLN A 237 3.41 3.78 -27.11
N ALA A 238 3.49 3.14 -28.28
CA ALA A 238 4.67 3.16 -29.12
C ALA A 238 5.02 4.59 -29.61
N ALA A 239 4.01 5.43 -29.87
CA ALA A 239 4.22 6.83 -30.24
C ALA A 239 4.74 7.67 -29.06
N ALA A 240 4.20 7.44 -27.85
CA ALA A 240 4.67 8.08 -26.63
C ALA A 240 6.14 7.69 -26.32
N GLU A 241 6.48 6.41 -26.48
CA GLU A 241 7.83 5.90 -26.29
C GLU A 241 8.82 6.49 -27.30
N ARG A 242 8.46 6.53 -28.60
CA ARG A 242 9.28 7.19 -29.63
C ARG A 242 9.53 8.67 -29.34
N THR A 243 8.53 9.37 -28.81
CA THR A 243 8.68 10.78 -28.41
C THR A 243 9.63 10.94 -27.23
N LEU A 244 9.54 10.05 -26.24
CA LEU A 244 10.46 10.00 -25.11
C LEU A 244 11.90 9.68 -25.57
N ALA A 245 12.07 8.74 -26.50
CA ALA A 245 13.36 8.36 -27.05
C ALA A 245 14.07 9.53 -27.77
N ARG A 246 13.33 10.36 -28.53
CA ARG A 246 13.87 11.59 -29.14
C ARG A 246 14.44 12.55 -28.11
N MET A 247 13.91 12.56 -26.89
CA MET A 247 14.44 13.39 -25.80
C MET A 247 15.83 12.92 -25.30
N SER A 248 16.25 11.70 -25.63
CA SER A 248 17.63 11.26 -25.38
C SER A 248 18.65 12.10 -26.15
N ALA A 249 18.28 12.74 -27.26
CA ALA A 249 19.17 13.66 -27.96
C ALA A 249 19.53 14.90 -27.10
N VAL A 250 18.55 15.47 -26.40
CA VAL A 250 18.77 16.60 -25.46
C VAL A 250 19.65 16.17 -24.29
N ARG A 251 19.46 14.94 -23.81
CA ARG A 251 20.30 14.33 -22.78
C ARG A 251 21.76 14.17 -23.25
N SER A 252 21.95 13.67 -24.47
CA SER A 252 23.28 13.56 -25.09
C SER A 252 23.93 14.92 -25.29
N LEU A 253 23.16 15.96 -25.64
CA LEU A 253 23.66 17.33 -25.76
C LEU A 253 24.19 17.86 -24.41
N SER A 254 23.47 17.64 -23.31
CA SER A 254 23.94 18.00 -21.97
C SER A 254 25.25 17.29 -21.60
N LEU A 255 25.37 16.00 -21.89
CA LEU A 255 26.60 15.23 -21.65
C LEU A 255 27.75 15.68 -22.55
N GLY A 256 27.45 16.02 -23.80
CA GLY A 256 28.41 16.61 -24.74
C GLY A 256 28.97 17.93 -24.21
N LEU A 257 28.09 18.85 -23.82
CA LEU A 257 28.46 20.17 -23.32
C LEU A 257 29.14 20.14 -21.95
N GLY A 258 28.64 19.33 -21.02
CA GLY A 258 29.13 19.36 -19.63
C GLY A 258 30.21 18.32 -19.31
N GLY A 259 30.34 17.26 -20.11
CA GLY A 259 31.29 16.16 -19.87
C GLY A 259 32.44 16.13 -20.87
N TRP A 260 32.13 16.12 -22.17
CA TRP A 260 33.13 15.98 -23.23
C TRP A 260 33.75 17.30 -23.69
N LEU A 261 32.96 18.37 -23.77
CA LEU A 261 33.45 19.68 -24.17
C LEU A 261 34.53 20.23 -23.23
N PRO A 262 34.46 20.11 -21.88
CA PRO A 262 35.58 20.48 -21.02
C PRO A 262 36.89 19.80 -21.36
N LEU A 263 36.87 18.50 -21.73
CA LEU A 263 38.08 17.77 -22.15
C LEU A 263 38.63 18.35 -23.45
N ALA A 264 37.77 18.58 -24.44
CA ALA A 264 38.18 19.16 -25.73
C ALA A 264 38.74 20.57 -25.56
N VAL A 265 38.06 21.42 -24.78
CA VAL A 265 38.50 22.80 -24.52
C VAL A 265 39.83 22.81 -23.76
N LEU A 266 40.01 21.93 -22.77
CA LEU A 266 41.27 21.81 -22.04
C LEU A 266 42.44 21.40 -22.94
N LEU A 267 42.23 20.41 -23.83
CA LEU A 267 43.24 19.96 -24.78
C LEU A 267 43.59 21.02 -25.82
N LEU A 268 42.60 21.73 -26.35
CA LEU A 268 42.82 22.82 -27.31
C LEU A 268 43.49 24.04 -26.67
N ALA A 269 43.18 24.32 -25.40
CA ALA A 269 43.80 25.41 -24.65
C ALA A 269 45.19 25.05 -24.08
N ALA A 270 45.61 23.79 -24.14
CA ALA A 270 46.86 23.33 -23.51
C ALA A 270 48.10 24.12 -23.95
N PRO A 271 48.36 24.42 -25.25
CA PRO A 271 49.51 25.23 -25.65
C PRO A 271 49.50 26.63 -25.02
N TRP A 272 48.34 27.28 -25.06
CA TRP A 272 48.15 28.61 -24.48
C TRP A 272 48.27 28.61 -22.94
N LEU A 273 47.83 27.55 -22.28
CA LEU A 273 48.00 27.37 -20.83
C LEU A 273 49.48 27.22 -20.46
N VAL A 274 50.23 26.44 -21.25
CA VAL A 274 51.67 26.25 -21.07
C VAL A 274 52.44 27.55 -21.30
N ASP A 275 52.08 28.33 -22.33
CA ASP A 275 52.65 29.66 -22.58
C ASP A 275 52.41 30.63 -21.41
N ARG A 276 51.32 30.41 -20.66
CA ARG A 276 50.99 31.15 -19.43
C ARG A 276 51.73 30.67 -18.18
N GLY A 277 52.56 29.63 -18.29
CA GLY A 277 53.37 29.10 -17.19
C GLY A 277 52.77 27.87 -16.49
N LEU A 278 51.69 27.27 -17.01
CA LEU A 278 51.23 25.97 -16.50
C LEU A 278 52.19 24.85 -16.94
N THR A 279 52.50 23.97 -16.00
CA THR A 279 53.35 22.81 -16.27
C THR A 279 52.59 21.72 -17.03
N ALA A 280 53.33 20.87 -17.75
CA ALA A 280 52.75 19.72 -18.44
C ALA A 280 52.02 18.76 -17.48
N GLY A 281 52.56 18.57 -16.27
CA GLY A 281 51.90 17.82 -15.21
C GLY A 281 50.60 18.46 -14.73
N ALA A 282 50.52 19.78 -14.61
CA ALA A 282 49.27 20.46 -14.25
C ALA A 282 48.17 20.28 -15.29
N VAL A 283 48.51 20.31 -16.59
CA VAL A 283 47.56 20.01 -17.68
C VAL A 283 47.08 18.55 -17.61
N LEU A 284 47.99 17.60 -17.38
CA LEU A 284 47.63 16.19 -17.17
C LEU A 284 46.77 16.00 -15.91
N GLY A 285 47.07 16.71 -14.83
CA GLY A 285 46.29 16.70 -13.60
C GLY A 285 44.87 17.22 -13.81
N ALA A 286 44.73 18.32 -14.57
CA ALA A 286 43.43 18.85 -14.97
C ALA A 286 42.64 17.84 -15.83
N LEU A 287 43.31 17.16 -16.77
CA LEU A 287 42.70 16.11 -17.59
C LEU A 287 42.19 14.95 -16.72
N MET A 288 42.94 14.57 -15.68
CA MET A 288 42.52 13.55 -14.71
C MET A 288 41.27 13.97 -13.92
N TYR A 289 41.20 15.22 -13.43
CA TYR A 289 40.02 15.71 -12.72
C TYR A 289 38.75 15.65 -13.57
N VAL A 290 38.86 15.99 -14.85
CA VAL A 290 37.72 15.97 -15.76
C VAL A 290 37.33 14.53 -16.13
N SER A 291 38.30 13.70 -16.54
CA SER A 291 38.04 12.34 -17.06
C SER A 291 37.65 11.32 -15.99
N THR A 292 38.15 11.46 -14.76
CA THR A 292 37.86 10.53 -13.66
C THR A 292 36.90 11.08 -12.60
N GLY A 293 36.73 12.41 -12.53
CA GLY A 293 35.84 13.08 -11.58
C GLY A 293 34.57 13.61 -12.26
N VAL A 294 34.68 14.73 -12.96
CA VAL A 294 33.54 15.51 -13.46
C VAL A 294 32.70 14.73 -14.50
N GLN A 295 33.34 14.12 -15.50
CA GLN A 295 32.64 13.48 -16.63
C GLN A 295 31.83 12.24 -16.19
N PRO A 296 32.39 11.27 -15.43
CA PRO A 296 31.63 10.12 -14.96
C PRO A 296 30.52 10.52 -13.99
N ALA A 297 30.79 11.50 -13.12
CA ALA A 297 29.83 12.03 -12.16
C ALA A 297 28.60 12.65 -12.86
N LEU A 298 28.83 13.51 -13.85
CA LEU A 298 27.75 14.09 -14.66
C LEU A 298 27.00 13.02 -15.44
N HIS A 299 27.72 12.04 -16.01
CA HIS A 299 27.10 10.91 -16.72
C HIS A 299 26.15 10.13 -15.82
N ALA A 300 26.60 9.77 -14.61
CA ALA A 300 25.78 9.08 -13.62
C ALA A 300 24.54 9.90 -13.21
N LEU A 301 24.70 11.21 -12.97
CA LEU A 301 23.58 12.10 -12.63
C LEU A 301 22.53 12.12 -13.74
N VAL A 302 22.96 12.41 -14.97
CA VAL A 302 22.06 12.60 -16.11
C VAL A 302 21.33 11.30 -16.48
N GLN A 303 22.01 10.15 -16.40
CA GLN A 303 21.40 8.84 -16.62
C GLN A 303 20.46 8.45 -15.47
N GLY A 304 20.90 8.60 -14.23
CA GLY A 304 20.14 8.18 -13.04
C GLY A 304 18.91 9.05 -12.76
N VAL A 305 19.05 10.37 -12.85
CA VAL A 305 17.91 11.30 -12.70
C VAL A 305 16.97 11.18 -13.92
N GLY A 306 17.53 11.08 -15.12
CA GLY A 306 16.76 10.99 -16.37
C GLY A 306 15.97 9.69 -16.55
N GLY A 307 16.43 8.57 -16.00
CA GLY A 307 15.70 7.31 -16.01
C GLY A 307 14.92 7.04 -14.71
N GLY A 308 15.63 7.05 -13.59
CA GLY A 308 15.11 6.66 -12.28
C GLY A 308 14.32 7.76 -11.57
N GLY A 309 14.79 9.01 -11.61
CA GLY A 309 14.13 10.13 -10.93
C GLY A 309 12.71 10.40 -11.45
N LEU A 310 12.51 10.23 -12.76
CA LEU A 310 11.21 10.34 -13.40
C LEU A 310 10.22 9.25 -12.96
N ARG A 311 10.68 7.99 -12.89
CA ARG A 311 9.89 6.87 -12.36
C ARG A 311 9.56 7.06 -10.88
N TYR A 312 10.52 7.53 -10.08
CA TYR A 312 10.32 7.88 -8.68
C TYR A 312 9.16 8.86 -8.49
N VAL A 313 9.19 9.99 -9.21
CA VAL A 313 8.16 11.03 -9.07
C VAL A 313 6.77 10.51 -9.45
N VAL A 314 6.67 9.74 -10.53
CA VAL A 314 5.36 9.23 -11.00
C VAL A 314 4.80 8.18 -10.04
N THR A 315 5.62 7.21 -9.63
CA THR A 315 5.15 6.12 -8.76
C THR A 315 4.85 6.64 -7.35
N LEU A 316 5.68 7.55 -6.82
CA LEU A 316 5.42 8.15 -5.52
C LEU A 316 4.18 9.05 -5.55
N ASP A 317 3.98 9.89 -6.58
CA ASP A 317 2.73 10.67 -6.73
C ASP A 317 1.50 9.75 -6.78
N ARG A 318 1.59 8.60 -7.45
CA ARG A 318 0.51 7.60 -7.49
C ARG A 318 0.21 7.05 -6.09
N ILE A 319 1.23 6.63 -5.33
CA ILE A 319 1.06 6.12 -3.96
C ILE A 319 0.46 7.21 -3.06
N LEU A 320 0.99 8.43 -3.09
CA LEU A 320 0.53 9.53 -2.23
C LEU A 320 -0.92 9.93 -2.50
N ARG A 321 -1.38 9.84 -3.75
CA ARG A 321 -2.78 10.09 -4.13
C ARG A 321 -3.71 8.95 -3.78
N ALA A 322 -3.28 7.72 -4.00
CA ALA A 322 -4.06 6.53 -3.66
C ALA A 322 -4.15 6.32 -2.13
N CYS A 323 -3.16 6.81 -1.39
CA CYS A 323 -3.05 6.66 0.05
C CYS A 323 -2.77 8.03 0.69
N PRO A 324 -3.76 8.92 0.85
CA PRO A 324 -3.56 10.22 1.51
C PRO A 324 -3.09 10.08 2.97
N ASP A 325 -2.34 11.07 3.49
CA ASP A 325 -1.91 11.08 4.90
C ASP A 325 -3.09 11.49 5.78
N GLU A 326 -3.76 10.49 6.34
CA GLU A 326 -4.83 10.64 7.34
C GLU A 326 -4.23 10.96 8.73
N ALA A 327 -3.24 11.86 8.84
CA ALA A 327 -2.68 12.27 10.13
C ALA A 327 -3.62 13.20 10.94
N GLY A 328 -4.89 13.31 10.54
CA GLY A 328 -5.91 14.11 11.24
C GLY A 328 -7.35 13.69 10.98
N GLY A 329 -7.58 12.52 10.37
CA GLY A 329 -8.93 12.00 10.15
C GLY A 329 -9.44 11.31 11.41
N THR A 330 -10.43 11.91 12.07
CA THR A 330 -11.31 11.21 13.01
C THR A 330 -11.74 9.86 12.42
N PRO A 331 -11.70 8.75 13.18
CA PRO A 331 -12.17 7.48 12.66
C PRO A 331 -13.66 7.58 12.33
N VAL A 332 -14.01 7.03 11.17
CA VAL A 332 -15.36 6.79 10.65
C VAL A 332 -16.08 8.03 10.08
N GLY A 333 -16.59 7.86 8.85
CA GLY A 333 -17.03 8.93 7.97
C GLY A 333 -18.17 9.79 8.49
N ARG A 334 -18.00 11.10 8.36
CA ARG A 334 -19.10 12.07 8.27
C ARG A 334 -19.24 12.54 6.82
N PRO A 335 -20.32 12.19 6.11
CA PRO A 335 -20.89 13.08 5.12
C PRO A 335 -21.80 14.07 5.87
N ASP A 336 -21.34 15.29 6.15
CA ASP A 336 -22.09 16.47 6.62
C ASP A 336 -23.46 16.20 7.30
N ALA A 337 -23.50 15.30 8.28
CA ALA A 337 -24.62 15.14 9.17
C ALA A 337 -24.31 15.98 10.41
N ALA A 338 -25.17 16.97 10.65
CA ALA A 338 -25.17 17.77 11.86
C ALA A 338 -24.99 16.85 13.10
N PRO A 339 -24.26 17.29 14.13
CA PRO A 339 -24.11 16.50 15.35
C PRO A 339 -25.51 16.13 15.85
N VAL A 340 -25.84 14.84 15.78
CA VAL A 340 -27.06 14.32 16.36
C VAL A 340 -26.91 14.55 17.87
N PRO A 341 -27.85 15.26 18.51
CA PRO A 341 -27.81 15.42 19.96
C PRO A 341 -27.71 14.04 20.58
N ALA A 342 -26.82 13.87 21.56
CA ALA A 342 -26.88 12.72 22.44
C ALA A 342 -28.24 12.79 23.15
N ASP A 343 -29.25 12.10 22.61
CA ASP A 343 -30.53 11.95 23.28
C ASP A 343 -30.24 11.19 24.59
N GLY A 344 -30.10 11.98 25.66
CA GLY A 344 -29.88 11.56 27.04
C GLY A 344 -31.14 10.95 27.63
N ALA A 345 -31.66 9.88 27.03
CA ALA A 345 -32.58 9.01 27.74
C ALA A 345 -31.76 8.19 28.75
N PRO A 346 -32.06 8.26 30.06
CA PRO A 346 -31.36 7.48 31.06
C PRO A 346 -31.46 5.98 30.70
N VAL A 347 -30.34 5.26 30.80
CA VAL A 347 -30.39 3.81 31.01
C VAL A 347 -31.23 3.61 32.28
N PRO A 348 -32.21 2.67 32.31
CA PRO A 348 -32.95 2.38 33.53
C PRO A 348 -31.96 2.14 34.67
N ALA A 349 -32.12 2.88 35.76
CA ALA A 349 -31.11 3.03 36.81
C ALA A 349 -30.86 1.78 37.66
N ASP A 350 -31.47 0.63 37.36
CA ASP A 350 -31.42 -0.57 38.21
C ASP A 350 -31.23 -1.89 37.42
N GLY A 351 -30.61 -1.85 36.24
CA GLY A 351 -30.38 -3.06 35.42
C GLY A 351 -29.05 -3.08 34.69
N GLU A 352 -28.50 -4.28 34.49
CA GLU A 352 -27.32 -4.51 33.65
C GLU A 352 -27.59 -4.00 32.22
N PRO A 353 -26.69 -3.21 31.61
CA PRO A 353 -26.94 -2.62 30.30
C PRO A 353 -27.16 -3.71 29.24
N PRO A 354 -28.09 -3.50 28.28
CA PRO A 354 -28.34 -4.48 27.23
C PRO A 354 -27.07 -4.73 26.43
N ALA A 355 -26.87 -6.00 26.01
CA ALA A 355 -25.73 -6.38 25.20
C ALA A 355 -25.71 -5.64 23.86
N VAL A 356 -26.88 -5.40 23.27
CA VAL A 356 -27.04 -4.60 22.04
C VAL A 356 -28.21 -3.64 22.20
N CYS A 357 -28.00 -2.37 21.88
CA CYS A 357 -29.04 -1.36 21.80
C CYS A 357 -28.88 -0.53 20.51
N ALA A 358 -29.71 -0.84 19.52
CA ALA A 358 -29.83 -0.11 18.27
C ALA A 358 -31.14 0.65 18.24
N ARG A 359 -31.08 1.97 18.06
CA ARG A 359 -32.26 2.86 18.09
C ARG A 359 -32.31 3.73 16.85
N ARG A 360 -33.47 3.74 16.18
CA ARG A 360 -33.82 4.63 15.06
C ARG A 360 -32.77 4.65 13.94
N LEU A 361 -32.26 3.47 13.59
CA LEU A 361 -31.20 3.31 12.61
C LEU A 361 -31.71 3.61 11.21
N THR A 362 -31.11 4.61 10.59
CA THR A 362 -31.30 4.92 9.17
C THR A 362 -29.98 4.83 8.43
N PHE A 363 -29.94 4.01 7.37
CA PHE A 363 -28.76 3.81 6.54
C PHE A 363 -29.06 3.73 5.03
N ARG A 364 -28.32 4.47 4.20
CA ARG A 364 -28.28 4.44 2.73
C ARG A 364 -26.86 4.33 2.20
N TYR A 365 -26.63 3.55 1.14
CA TYR A 365 -25.30 3.43 0.52
C TYR A 365 -24.93 4.59 -0.42
N GLY A 366 -25.92 5.30 -0.96
CA GLY A 366 -25.71 6.42 -1.87
C GLY A 366 -26.58 7.61 -1.49
N VAL A 367 -26.11 8.82 -1.81
CA VAL A 367 -26.82 10.07 -1.49
C VAL A 367 -28.23 10.14 -2.08
N ALA A 368 -28.43 9.55 -3.26
CA ALA A 368 -29.72 9.46 -3.93
C ALA A 368 -30.39 8.08 -3.80
N ALA A 369 -29.79 7.15 -3.07
CA ALA A 369 -30.34 5.82 -2.86
C ALA A 369 -31.43 5.85 -1.78
N ARG A 370 -32.45 5.01 -1.93
CA ARG A 370 -33.42 4.78 -0.85
C ARG A 370 -32.70 4.18 0.36
N PRO A 371 -33.09 4.51 1.60
CA PRO A 371 -32.55 3.85 2.78
C PRO A 371 -32.79 2.35 2.72
N VAL A 372 -31.74 1.59 3.02
CA VAL A 372 -31.82 0.13 3.18
C VAL A 372 -32.39 -0.21 4.57
N LEU A 373 -32.08 0.63 5.56
CA LEU A 373 -32.72 0.63 6.88
C LEU A 373 -33.29 2.02 7.12
N GLU A 374 -34.51 2.08 7.64
CA GLU A 374 -35.22 3.32 7.94
C GLU A 374 -35.88 3.17 9.31
N ASP A 375 -35.47 4.01 10.26
CA ASP A 375 -35.97 4.01 11.65
C ASP A 375 -35.95 2.63 12.35
N ALA A 376 -35.00 1.76 11.97
CA ALA A 376 -34.94 0.41 12.48
C ALA A 376 -34.40 0.37 13.93
N GLY A 377 -34.95 -0.50 14.78
CA GLY A 377 -34.51 -0.63 16.17
C GLY A 377 -34.51 -2.08 16.64
N VAL A 378 -33.51 -2.43 17.45
CA VAL A 378 -33.45 -3.72 18.15
C VAL A 378 -32.70 -3.56 19.47
N THR A 379 -33.23 -4.17 20.52
CA THR A 379 -32.56 -4.24 21.84
C THR A 379 -32.49 -5.70 22.27
N LEU A 380 -31.28 -6.12 22.63
CA LEU A 380 -30.96 -7.47 23.08
C LEU A 380 -30.39 -7.43 24.49
N ALA A 381 -30.97 -8.23 25.39
CA ALA A 381 -30.42 -8.45 26.71
C ALA A 381 -29.18 -9.35 26.65
N ALA A 382 -28.36 -9.33 27.69
CA ALA A 382 -27.21 -10.22 27.79
C ALA A 382 -27.66 -11.69 27.78
N GLY A 383 -27.01 -12.53 26.98
CA GLY A 383 -27.35 -13.96 26.88
C GLY A 383 -28.45 -14.28 25.88
N GLU A 384 -29.03 -13.29 25.18
CA GLU A 384 -30.05 -13.54 24.17
C GLU A 384 -29.47 -14.09 22.87
N HIS A 385 -30.27 -14.93 22.19
CA HIS A 385 -30.00 -15.45 20.87
C HIS A 385 -31.05 -14.92 19.89
N LEU A 386 -30.61 -14.04 18.99
CA LEU A 386 -31.42 -13.42 17.94
C LEU A 386 -31.07 -14.00 16.57
N ALA A 387 -32.06 -14.50 15.84
CA ALA A 387 -31.95 -14.70 14.39
C ALA A 387 -32.52 -13.51 13.62
N VAL A 388 -31.84 -13.07 12.57
CA VAL A 388 -32.28 -12.01 11.65
C VAL A 388 -32.62 -12.65 10.32
N VAL A 389 -33.87 -12.53 9.90
CA VAL A 389 -34.42 -13.10 8.65
C VAL A 389 -35.05 -12.01 7.79
N GLY A 390 -35.21 -12.27 6.50
CA GLY A 390 -35.77 -11.32 5.55
C GLY A 390 -35.36 -11.67 4.11
N PRO A 391 -36.05 -11.13 3.10
CA PRO A 391 -35.69 -11.36 1.70
C PRO A 391 -34.27 -10.86 1.37
N SER A 392 -33.73 -11.29 0.23
CA SER A 392 -32.45 -10.76 -0.26
C SER A 392 -32.58 -9.25 -0.51
N GLY A 393 -31.58 -8.48 -0.10
CA GLY A 393 -31.61 -7.00 -0.18
C GLY A 393 -32.38 -6.29 0.94
N ALA A 394 -33.00 -6.99 1.90
CA ALA A 394 -33.73 -6.39 3.03
C ALA A 394 -32.85 -5.67 4.09
N GLY A 395 -31.53 -5.62 3.89
CA GLY A 395 -30.62 -4.92 4.81
C GLY A 395 -30.06 -5.75 5.97
N LYS A 396 -30.16 -7.08 5.94
CA LYS A 396 -29.62 -7.97 6.99
C LYS A 396 -28.12 -7.74 7.23
N SER A 397 -27.30 -7.87 6.20
CA SER A 397 -25.84 -7.63 6.29
C SER A 397 -25.52 -6.16 6.62
N THR A 398 -26.37 -5.21 6.19
CA THR A 398 -26.25 -3.81 6.60
C THR A 398 -26.48 -3.64 8.10
N LEU A 399 -27.48 -4.32 8.67
CA LEU A 399 -27.72 -4.34 10.12
C LEU A 399 -26.53 -4.97 10.85
N ALA A 400 -26.03 -6.13 10.42
CA ALA A 400 -24.82 -6.71 11.02
C ALA A 400 -23.64 -5.74 10.97
N ALA A 401 -23.40 -5.08 9.83
CA ALA A 401 -22.30 -4.14 9.68
C ALA A 401 -22.44 -2.89 10.59
N LEU A 402 -23.66 -2.43 10.85
CA LEU A 402 -23.93 -1.34 11.82
C LEU A 402 -23.73 -1.81 13.26
N LEU A 403 -24.28 -2.97 13.62
CA LEU A 403 -24.08 -3.59 14.96
C LEU A 403 -22.60 -3.90 15.20
N SER A 404 -21.89 -4.29 14.14
CA SER A 404 -20.47 -4.58 14.11
C SER A 404 -19.62 -3.35 13.78
N GLY A 405 -20.16 -2.13 13.82
CA GLY A 405 -19.42 -0.87 13.71
C GLY A 405 -18.53 -0.73 12.48
N LEU A 406 -18.74 -1.56 11.47
CA LEU A 406 -18.13 -1.43 10.15
C LEU A 406 -18.81 -0.32 9.35
N LEU A 407 -20.08 -0.05 9.68
CA LEU A 407 -20.83 1.11 9.19
C LEU A 407 -21.24 2.00 10.35
N ALA A 408 -21.25 3.31 10.09
CA ALA A 408 -21.92 4.27 10.96
C ALA A 408 -23.34 4.55 10.43
N PRO A 409 -24.35 4.57 11.30
CA PRO A 409 -25.69 4.98 10.90
C PRO A 409 -25.70 6.47 10.55
N GLN A 410 -26.54 6.89 9.59
CA GLN A 410 -26.70 8.32 9.28
C GLN A 410 -27.71 9.01 10.22
N ALA A 411 -28.62 8.23 10.80
CA ALA A 411 -29.45 8.65 11.93
C ALA A 411 -29.62 7.48 12.90
N GLY A 412 -29.81 7.80 14.18
CA GLY A 412 -29.89 6.81 15.25
C GLY A 412 -28.55 6.50 15.92
N SER A 413 -28.53 5.48 16.75
CA SER A 413 -27.32 5.09 17.50
C SER A 413 -27.27 3.59 17.75
N VAL A 414 -26.07 3.02 17.76
CA VAL A 414 -25.78 1.66 18.20
C VAL A 414 -24.89 1.71 19.43
N ARG A 415 -25.26 0.96 20.47
CA ARG A 415 -24.47 0.74 21.68
C ARG A 415 -24.29 -0.75 21.95
N LEU A 416 -23.09 -1.15 22.36
CA LEU A 416 -22.77 -2.51 22.80
C LEU A 416 -22.36 -2.49 24.27
N GLY A 417 -23.11 -3.15 25.15
CA GLY A 417 -22.86 -3.10 26.61
C GLY A 417 -22.78 -1.66 27.14
N GLY A 418 -23.59 -0.75 26.59
CA GLY A 418 -23.57 0.69 26.92
C GLY A 418 -22.58 1.56 26.13
N VAL A 419 -21.56 0.97 25.50
CA VAL A 419 -20.52 1.69 24.75
C VAL A 419 -21.03 2.10 23.36
N PRO A 420 -21.01 3.40 22.98
CA PRO A 420 -21.34 3.85 21.63
C PRO A 420 -20.42 3.23 20.58
N VAL A 421 -20.99 2.64 19.54
CA VAL A 421 -20.20 1.98 18.49
C VAL A 421 -19.50 2.97 17.57
N ALA A 422 -20.13 4.11 17.30
CA ALA A 422 -19.62 5.10 16.33
C ALA A 422 -18.28 5.73 16.77
N ASP A 423 -18.08 5.92 18.08
CA ASP A 423 -16.95 6.67 18.63
C ASP A 423 -15.91 5.77 19.33
N ALA A 424 -16.17 4.46 19.41
CA ALA A 424 -15.29 3.55 20.13
C ALA A 424 -14.07 3.15 19.28
N PRO A 425 -12.86 3.12 19.86
CA PRO A 425 -11.68 2.64 19.15
C PRO A 425 -11.83 1.15 18.79
N PRO A 426 -11.26 0.68 17.66
CA PRO A 426 -11.39 -0.71 17.22
C PRO A 426 -11.01 -1.74 18.29
N GLU A 427 -10.00 -1.46 19.10
CA GLU A 427 -9.53 -2.34 20.18
C GLU A 427 -10.58 -2.47 21.28
N ALA A 428 -11.38 -1.43 21.54
CA ALA A 428 -12.49 -1.50 22.49
C ALA A 428 -13.64 -2.33 21.92
N LEU A 429 -13.96 -2.15 20.65
CA LEU A 429 -15.01 -2.93 19.98
C LEU A 429 -14.63 -4.40 19.84
N ALA A 430 -13.36 -4.72 19.61
CA ALA A 430 -12.85 -6.10 19.55
C ALA A 430 -13.01 -6.87 20.87
N ARG A 431 -13.00 -6.17 22.02
CA ARG A 431 -13.29 -6.79 23.33
C ARG A 431 -14.78 -7.05 23.55
N LEU A 432 -15.65 -6.34 22.85
CA LEU A 432 -17.10 -6.43 23.02
C LEU A 432 -17.75 -7.40 22.05
N ARG A 433 -17.18 -7.60 20.84
CA ARG A 433 -17.79 -8.44 19.82
C ARG A 433 -16.80 -9.21 18.95
N ALA A 434 -17.26 -10.33 18.42
CA ALA A 434 -16.67 -11.04 17.28
C ALA A 434 -17.66 -11.08 16.11
N LEU A 435 -17.18 -10.89 14.88
CA LEU A 435 -17.96 -10.99 13.66
C LEU A 435 -17.39 -12.12 12.80
N VAL A 436 -18.24 -13.04 12.38
CA VAL A 436 -17.96 -13.97 11.28
C VAL A 436 -18.69 -13.44 10.04
N PRO A 437 -17.98 -12.89 9.04
CA PRO A 437 -18.60 -12.38 7.83
C PRO A 437 -19.09 -13.52 6.93
N GLN A 438 -19.98 -13.18 5.98
CA GLN A 438 -20.51 -14.09 4.97
C GLN A 438 -19.40 -14.80 4.16
N GLU A 439 -18.41 -14.03 3.72
CA GLU A 439 -17.21 -14.55 3.06
C GLU A 439 -16.14 -14.89 4.10
N ALA A 440 -16.08 -16.17 4.49
CA ALA A 440 -15.07 -16.63 5.43
C ALA A 440 -13.65 -16.54 4.85
N TYR A 441 -12.73 -15.98 5.63
CA TYR A 441 -11.32 -15.84 5.28
C TYR A 441 -10.43 -16.70 6.16
N VAL A 442 -9.38 -17.23 5.55
CA VAL A 442 -8.30 -17.99 6.16
C VAL A 442 -6.99 -17.51 5.54
N PHE A 443 -5.90 -17.62 6.28
CA PHE A 443 -4.59 -17.16 5.85
C PHE A 443 -3.65 -18.34 5.67
N THR A 444 -2.65 -18.18 4.80
CA THR A 444 -1.55 -19.13 4.72
C THR A 444 -0.73 -19.09 6.00
N GLY A 445 -0.49 -20.25 6.61
CA GLY A 445 0.19 -20.40 7.89
C GLY A 445 -0.29 -21.62 8.65
N SER A 446 0.05 -21.74 9.94
CA SER A 446 -0.42 -22.87 10.72
C SER A 446 -1.93 -22.79 11.01
N LEU A 447 -2.56 -23.93 11.24
CA LEU A 447 -3.93 -23.97 11.72
C LEU A 447 -4.06 -23.25 13.08
N ALA A 448 -3.06 -23.40 13.96
CA ALA A 448 -2.99 -22.69 15.24
C ALA A 448 -3.08 -21.17 15.06
N ASP A 449 -2.30 -20.60 14.13
CA ASP A 449 -2.30 -19.16 13.86
C ASP A 449 -3.66 -18.68 13.35
N ASN A 450 -4.29 -19.47 12.47
CA ASN A 450 -5.62 -19.19 11.96
C ASN A 450 -6.69 -19.19 13.06
N LEU A 451 -6.59 -20.10 14.04
CA LEU A 451 -7.57 -20.25 15.11
C LEU A 451 -7.35 -19.25 16.26
N ARG A 452 -6.09 -18.94 16.59
CA ARG A 452 -5.71 -18.16 17.78
C ARG A 452 -5.66 -16.65 17.59
N TYR A 453 -5.69 -16.11 16.38
CA TYR A 453 -5.38 -14.68 16.25
C TYR A 453 -6.38 -13.73 16.97
N LEU A 454 -7.63 -14.15 17.23
CA LEU A 454 -8.60 -13.40 18.05
C LEU A 454 -8.45 -13.62 19.57
N ARG A 455 -7.67 -14.63 19.97
CA ARG A 455 -7.33 -14.97 21.36
C ARG A 455 -5.94 -15.65 21.39
N PRO A 456 -4.85 -14.87 21.25
CA PRO A 456 -3.49 -15.41 21.09
C PRO A 456 -3.02 -16.26 22.28
N ASP A 457 -3.62 -16.03 23.45
CA ASP A 457 -3.39 -16.67 24.74
C ASP A 457 -4.13 -18.01 24.93
N ALA A 458 -4.98 -18.44 23.98
CA ALA A 458 -5.72 -19.70 24.09
C ALA A 458 -4.79 -20.92 24.06
N ASP A 459 -4.79 -21.74 25.11
CA ASP A 459 -3.99 -22.97 25.18
C ASP A 459 -4.50 -24.08 24.24
N ASP A 460 -3.71 -25.13 24.03
CA ASP A 460 -4.04 -26.22 23.09
C ASP A 460 -5.33 -26.95 23.52
N ALA A 461 -5.57 -27.06 24.83
CA ALA A 461 -6.77 -27.69 25.39
C ALA A 461 -8.06 -26.90 25.04
N THR A 462 -8.02 -25.57 25.18
CA THR A 462 -9.14 -24.70 24.79
C THR A 462 -9.41 -24.79 23.29
N VAL A 463 -8.34 -24.85 22.47
CA VAL A 463 -8.48 -25.00 21.01
C VAL A 463 -9.09 -26.35 20.66
N ALA A 464 -8.64 -27.45 21.29
CA ALA A 464 -9.21 -28.78 21.09
C ALA A 464 -10.70 -28.84 21.47
N ALA A 465 -11.07 -28.26 22.61
CA ALA A 465 -12.48 -28.20 23.04
C ALA A 465 -13.35 -27.41 22.04
N ALA A 466 -12.84 -26.33 21.45
CA ALA A 466 -13.55 -25.58 20.42
C ALA A 466 -13.68 -26.38 19.11
N LEU A 467 -12.62 -27.06 18.67
CA LEU A 467 -12.65 -27.94 17.51
C LEU A 467 -13.69 -29.06 17.68
N ASP A 468 -13.76 -29.65 18.87
CA ASP A 468 -14.75 -30.69 19.19
C ASP A 468 -16.17 -30.14 19.24
N ALA A 469 -16.38 -28.99 19.89
CA ALA A 469 -17.71 -28.35 19.97
C ALA A 469 -18.30 -28.10 18.57
N LEU A 470 -17.49 -27.59 17.64
CA LEU A 470 -17.93 -27.28 16.27
C LEU A 470 -17.81 -28.45 15.29
N GLY A 471 -17.21 -29.57 15.69
CA GLY A 471 -17.02 -30.74 14.81
C GLY A 471 -15.92 -30.55 13.77
N ALA A 472 -14.95 -29.68 14.04
CA ALA A 472 -13.79 -29.39 13.17
C ALA A 472 -12.59 -30.33 13.41
N GLY A 473 -12.67 -31.26 14.36
CA GLY A 473 -11.62 -32.25 14.64
C GLY A 473 -11.11 -33.02 13.41
N PRO A 474 -11.98 -33.59 12.55
CA PRO A 474 -11.54 -34.30 11.35
C PRO A 474 -10.79 -33.40 10.35
N LEU A 475 -11.22 -32.14 10.22
CA LEU A 475 -10.54 -31.14 9.40
C LEU A 475 -9.15 -30.83 9.96
N ALA A 476 -9.05 -30.59 11.27
CA ALA A 476 -7.78 -30.34 11.93
C ALA A 476 -6.82 -31.53 11.78
N ALA A 477 -7.30 -32.76 11.96
CA ALA A 477 -6.50 -33.97 11.78
C ALA A 477 -6.00 -34.11 10.33
N ARG A 478 -6.85 -33.87 9.34
CA ARG A 478 -6.50 -33.92 7.92
C ARG A 478 -5.43 -32.89 7.53
N LEU A 479 -5.46 -31.72 8.18
CA LEU A 479 -4.46 -30.67 7.97
C LEU A 479 -3.13 -30.92 8.69
N GLY A 480 -3.01 -31.99 9.50
CA GLY A 480 -1.79 -32.28 10.27
C GLY A 480 -1.81 -31.72 11.70
N GLY A 481 -2.99 -31.45 12.25
CA GLY A 481 -3.17 -30.89 13.59
C GLY A 481 -2.94 -29.38 13.63
N LEU A 482 -2.68 -28.84 14.83
CA LEU A 482 -2.52 -27.40 15.04
C LEU A 482 -1.29 -26.81 14.33
N ALA A 483 -0.21 -27.58 14.19
CA ALA A 483 0.99 -27.18 13.44
C ALA A 483 0.84 -27.36 11.92
N GLY A 484 -0.27 -27.95 11.48
CA GLY A 484 -0.58 -28.20 10.08
C GLY A 484 -0.66 -26.92 9.25
N GLU A 485 -0.16 -26.96 8.01
CA GLU A 485 -0.18 -25.83 7.11
C GLU A 485 -1.56 -25.68 6.43
N VAL A 486 -2.11 -24.47 6.50
CA VAL A 486 -3.37 -24.10 5.87
C VAL A 486 -3.09 -23.35 4.58
N GLU A 487 -3.59 -23.86 3.46
CA GLU A 487 -3.57 -23.17 2.17
C GLU A 487 -5.01 -22.80 1.76
N PRO A 488 -5.37 -21.51 1.70
CA PRO A 488 -6.74 -21.09 1.41
C PRO A 488 -7.34 -21.67 0.12
N ALA A 489 -6.51 -21.88 -0.90
CA ALA A 489 -6.89 -22.41 -2.21
C ALA A 489 -7.15 -23.93 -2.20
N ALA A 490 -6.59 -24.67 -1.23
CA ALA A 490 -6.79 -26.11 -1.07
C ALA A 490 -8.05 -26.47 -0.28
N LEU A 491 -8.68 -25.47 0.37
CA LEU A 491 -9.87 -25.66 1.20
C LEU A 491 -11.17 -25.45 0.43
N SER A 492 -12.20 -26.21 0.80
CA SER A 492 -13.56 -25.94 0.35
C SER A 492 -14.13 -24.66 1.01
N ALA A 493 -15.21 -24.11 0.45
CA ALA A 493 -15.86 -22.94 1.06
C ALA A 493 -16.40 -23.24 2.47
N GLY A 494 -16.97 -24.43 2.68
CA GLY A 494 -17.43 -24.88 4.00
C GLY A 494 -16.29 -25.05 5.00
N GLU A 495 -15.13 -25.55 4.57
CA GLU A 495 -13.97 -25.71 5.46
C GLU A 495 -13.40 -24.36 5.91
N ARG A 496 -13.36 -23.37 5.00
CA ARG A 496 -12.98 -21.99 5.37
C ARG A 496 -13.96 -21.40 6.38
N GLN A 497 -15.26 -21.62 6.19
CA GLN A 497 -16.29 -21.20 7.14
C GLN A 497 -16.13 -21.87 8.51
N LEU A 498 -15.86 -23.18 8.53
CA LEU A 498 -15.67 -23.91 9.78
C LEU A 498 -14.43 -23.42 10.55
N ILE A 499 -13.31 -23.17 9.88
CA ILE A 499 -12.12 -22.57 10.52
C ILE A 499 -12.45 -21.17 11.06
N ALA A 500 -13.14 -20.33 10.28
CA ALA A 500 -13.55 -19.01 10.71
C ALA A 500 -14.51 -19.04 11.92
N ALA A 501 -15.40 -20.03 11.96
CA ALA A 501 -16.33 -20.26 13.06
C ALA A 501 -15.61 -20.70 14.33
N VAL A 502 -14.67 -21.66 14.26
CA VAL A 502 -13.88 -22.09 15.43
C VAL A 502 -13.09 -20.91 16.00
N ARG A 503 -12.46 -20.13 15.12
CA ARG A 503 -11.76 -18.90 15.50
C ARG A 503 -12.67 -17.91 16.25
N ALA A 504 -13.88 -17.67 15.75
CA ALA A 504 -14.81 -16.76 16.41
C ALA A 504 -15.37 -17.34 17.72
N TYR A 505 -15.55 -18.65 17.79
CA TYR A 505 -15.95 -19.36 19.01
C TYR A 505 -14.91 -19.21 20.13
N LEU A 506 -13.62 -19.25 19.77
CA LEU A 506 -12.49 -19.03 20.68
C LEU A 506 -12.37 -17.61 21.21
N SER A 507 -12.91 -16.61 20.51
CA SER A 507 -12.88 -15.21 20.93
C SER A 507 -13.50 -15.07 22.33
N PRO A 508 -12.93 -14.25 23.23
CA PRO A 508 -13.54 -13.98 24.54
C PRO A 508 -14.72 -12.99 24.46
N ALA A 509 -15.05 -12.47 23.28
CA ALA A 509 -16.04 -11.41 23.14
C ALA A 509 -17.45 -11.85 23.59
N PRO A 510 -18.16 -11.05 24.40
CA PRO A 510 -19.49 -11.41 24.92
C PRO A 510 -20.59 -11.37 23.87
N LEU A 511 -20.39 -10.69 22.74
CA LEU A 511 -21.31 -10.70 21.59
C LEU A 511 -20.67 -11.40 20.39
N VAL A 512 -21.38 -12.34 19.77
CA VAL A 512 -20.98 -12.94 18.49
C VAL A 512 -22.03 -12.61 17.43
N LEU A 513 -21.56 -12.11 16.29
CA LEU A 513 -22.38 -11.90 15.09
C LEU A 513 -21.96 -12.90 14.02
N LEU A 514 -22.90 -13.71 13.54
CA LEU A 514 -22.72 -14.65 12.44
C LEU A 514 -23.50 -14.13 11.24
N ASP A 515 -22.82 -13.57 10.23
CA ASP A 515 -23.45 -13.10 9.00
C ASP A 515 -23.43 -14.21 7.94
N GLU A 516 -24.50 -15.01 7.84
CA GLU A 516 -24.58 -16.16 6.91
C GLU A 516 -23.35 -17.12 6.99
N ALA A 517 -22.74 -17.21 8.18
CA ALA A 517 -21.44 -17.85 8.40
C ALA A 517 -21.43 -19.37 8.17
N THR A 518 -22.60 -20.00 7.98
CA THR A 518 -22.80 -21.45 7.82
C THR A 518 -23.37 -21.84 6.45
N CYS A 519 -23.55 -20.90 5.52
CA CYS A 519 -24.29 -21.14 4.29
C CYS A 519 -23.65 -22.14 3.31
N HIS A 520 -22.34 -22.39 3.42
CA HIS A 520 -21.61 -23.39 2.61
C HIS A 520 -21.38 -24.71 3.36
N LEU A 521 -21.90 -24.85 4.58
CA LEU A 521 -21.87 -26.10 5.34
C LEU A 521 -23.06 -26.99 4.95
N ASP A 522 -22.87 -28.30 5.08
CA ASP A 522 -24.01 -29.22 5.03
C ASP A 522 -24.96 -28.97 6.22
N PRO A 523 -26.25 -29.34 6.11
CA PRO A 523 -27.23 -29.06 7.16
C PRO A 523 -26.89 -29.60 8.55
N ALA A 524 -26.14 -30.71 8.65
CA ALA A 524 -25.78 -31.30 9.94
C ALA A 524 -24.61 -30.53 10.59
N ALA A 525 -23.60 -30.17 9.81
CA ALA A 525 -22.51 -29.32 10.26
C ALA A 525 -22.99 -27.92 10.67
N GLU A 526 -23.88 -27.32 9.89
CA GLU A 526 -24.52 -26.04 10.23
C GLU A 526 -25.25 -26.11 11.58
N ALA A 527 -26.12 -27.10 11.76
CA ALA A 527 -26.86 -27.26 13.01
C ALA A 527 -25.93 -27.42 14.22
N ARG A 528 -24.84 -28.18 14.08
CA ARG A 528 -23.83 -28.34 15.13
C ARG A 528 -23.14 -27.04 15.49
N VAL A 529 -22.74 -26.25 14.48
CA VAL A 529 -22.08 -24.96 14.70
C VAL A 529 -23.02 -23.98 15.39
N GLU A 530 -24.25 -23.83 14.90
CA GLU A 530 -25.25 -22.95 15.52
C GLU A 530 -25.57 -23.34 16.97
N GLU A 531 -25.72 -24.63 17.24
CA GLU A 531 -26.01 -25.12 18.58
C GLU A 531 -24.82 -24.93 19.53
N ALA A 532 -23.58 -25.10 19.04
CA ALA A 532 -22.39 -24.78 19.80
C ALA A 532 -22.37 -23.29 20.19
N PHE A 533 -22.61 -22.38 19.24
CA PHE A 533 -22.70 -20.95 19.53
C PHE A 533 -23.86 -20.59 20.46
N ALA A 534 -25.02 -21.25 20.34
CA ALA A 534 -26.17 -21.01 21.20
C ALA A 534 -25.92 -21.45 22.67
N ARG A 535 -25.06 -22.45 22.88
CA ARG A 535 -24.62 -22.88 24.22
C ARG A 535 -23.46 -22.06 24.77
N ARG A 536 -22.74 -21.32 23.92
CA ARG A 536 -21.62 -20.48 24.33
C ARG A 536 -22.12 -19.35 25.22
N PRO A 537 -21.47 -19.06 26.36
CA PRO A 537 -21.83 -17.91 27.18
C PRO A 537 -21.76 -16.61 26.38
N GLY A 538 -22.79 -15.77 26.50
CA GLY A 538 -22.88 -14.47 25.83
C GLY A 538 -24.09 -14.34 24.91
N THR A 539 -24.09 -13.25 24.16
CA THR A 539 -25.17 -12.87 23.24
C THR A 539 -24.82 -13.30 21.82
N LEU A 540 -25.79 -13.83 21.09
CA LEU A 540 -25.61 -14.33 19.74
C LEU A 540 -26.59 -13.66 18.79
N VAL A 541 -26.06 -13.13 17.68
CA VAL A 541 -26.85 -12.60 16.57
C VAL A 541 -26.51 -13.39 15.31
N VAL A 542 -27.48 -14.08 14.73
CA VAL A 542 -27.31 -14.88 13.51
C VAL A 542 -28.12 -14.25 12.40
N ILE A 543 -27.48 -13.85 11.30
CA ILE A 543 -28.18 -13.58 10.04
C ILE A 543 -28.42 -14.91 9.37
N ALA A 544 -29.68 -15.32 9.36
CA ALA A 544 -30.09 -16.62 8.88
C ALA A 544 -30.47 -16.56 7.39
N HIS A 545 -30.03 -17.57 6.64
CA HIS A 545 -30.46 -17.84 5.26
C HIS A 545 -31.41 -19.05 5.16
N ARG A 546 -31.67 -19.72 6.29
CA ARG A 546 -32.56 -20.88 6.42
C ARG A 546 -33.53 -20.68 7.57
N ILE A 547 -34.73 -21.22 7.45
CA ILE A 547 -35.72 -21.13 8.52
C ILE A 547 -35.29 -21.89 9.77
N SER A 548 -34.54 -22.98 9.61
CA SER A 548 -34.10 -23.83 10.73
C SER A 548 -33.26 -23.05 11.75
N SER A 549 -32.43 -22.11 11.29
CA SER A 549 -31.68 -21.18 12.15
C SER A 549 -32.61 -20.27 12.95
N ALA A 550 -33.69 -19.79 12.34
CA ALA A 550 -34.70 -18.96 13.00
C ALA A 550 -35.53 -19.76 14.03
N VAL A 551 -35.83 -21.03 13.75
CA VAL A 551 -36.52 -21.93 14.69
C VAL A 551 -35.66 -22.22 15.92
N ARG A 552 -34.34 -22.33 15.77
CA ARG A 552 -33.39 -22.54 16.88
C ARG A 552 -33.14 -21.27 17.69
N ALA A 553 -33.49 -20.10 17.17
CA ALA A 553 -33.32 -18.84 17.87
C ALA A 553 -34.45 -18.60 18.87
N ARG A 554 -34.11 -18.02 20.02
CA ARG A 554 -35.10 -17.65 21.05
C ARG A 554 -35.93 -16.43 20.63
N ARG A 555 -35.33 -15.55 19.82
CA ARG A 555 -35.98 -14.38 19.23
C ARG A 555 -35.62 -14.31 17.76
N VAL A 556 -36.59 -13.88 16.97
CA VAL A 556 -36.42 -13.68 15.52
C VAL A 556 -36.79 -12.24 15.19
N LEU A 557 -35.91 -11.58 14.44
CA LEU A 557 -36.11 -10.27 13.84
C LEU A 557 -36.36 -10.45 12.34
N VAL A 558 -37.54 -10.08 11.89
CA VAL A 558 -37.90 -10.05 10.47
C VAL A 558 -37.63 -8.65 9.94
N LEU A 559 -36.67 -8.54 9.02
CA LEU A 559 -36.39 -7.34 8.24
C LEU A 559 -37.17 -7.38 6.94
N ASP A 560 -38.14 -6.48 6.81
CA ASP A 560 -38.94 -6.27 5.61
C ASP A 560 -39.28 -4.78 5.48
N GLY A 561 -38.43 -4.03 4.78
CA GLY A 561 -38.58 -2.58 4.62
C GLY A 561 -38.38 -1.79 5.93
N ALA A 562 -39.19 -0.74 6.12
CA ALA A 562 -38.97 0.28 7.16
C ALA A 562 -39.40 -0.13 8.58
N ARG A 563 -40.03 -1.30 8.78
CA ARG A 563 -40.56 -1.69 10.09
C ARG A 563 -40.12 -3.10 10.47
N PRO A 564 -38.97 -3.25 11.15
CA PRO A 564 -38.57 -4.53 11.72
C PRO A 564 -39.63 -5.08 12.68
N VAL A 565 -39.95 -6.37 12.58
CA VAL A 565 -40.85 -7.07 13.50
C VAL A 565 -40.05 -8.08 14.30
N VAL A 566 -40.21 -8.08 15.63
CA VAL A 566 -39.52 -9.02 16.52
C VAL A 566 -40.54 -9.88 17.25
N GLY A 567 -40.27 -11.18 17.35
CA GLY A 567 -41.08 -12.14 18.10
C GLY A 567 -40.41 -13.51 18.16
N THR A 568 -41.09 -14.48 18.75
CA THR A 568 -40.72 -15.90 18.62
C THR A 568 -41.15 -16.46 17.26
N HIS A 569 -40.65 -17.65 16.90
CA HIS A 569 -41.08 -18.36 15.69
C HIS A 569 -42.62 -18.48 15.60
N GLU A 570 -43.25 -18.92 16.68
CA GLU A 570 -44.71 -19.12 16.76
C GLU A 570 -45.49 -17.80 16.64
N GLU A 571 -45.03 -16.75 17.34
CA GLU A 571 -45.65 -15.43 17.29
C GLU A 571 -45.59 -14.81 15.89
N LEU A 572 -44.44 -14.95 15.20
CA LEU A 572 -44.25 -14.41 13.87
C LEU A 572 -45.01 -15.20 12.82
N LEU A 573 -45.14 -16.52 12.96
CA LEU A 573 -46.03 -17.32 12.10
C LEU A 573 -47.47 -16.82 12.17
N ALA A 574 -47.95 -16.48 13.37
CA ALA A 574 -49.30 -15.96 13.54
C ALA A 574 -49.43 -14.52 12.98
N ARG A 575 -48.45 -13.65 13.22
CA ARG A 575 -48.59 -12.19 13.06
C ARG A 575 -47.97 -11.59 11.80
N SER A 576 -47.01 -12.26 11.16
CA SER A 576 -46.26 -11.72 10.02
C SER A 576 -46.50 -12.53 8.75
N ALA A 577 -47.12 -11.90 7.76
CA ALA A 577 -47.31 -12.50 6.43
C ALA A 577 -45.96 -12.78 5.76
N THR A 578 -45.02 -11.84 5.81
CA THR A 578 -43.67 -11.98 5.28
C THR A 578 -42.93 -13.16 5.91
N TYR A 579 -43.07 -13.36 7.23
CA TYR A 579 -42.45 -14.50 7.89
C TYR A 579 -43.03 -15.83 7.41
N ARG A 580 -44.36 -15.93 7.26
CA ARG A 580 -44.99 -17.13 6.68
C ARG A 580 -44.54 -17.42 5.26
N GLU A 581 -44.39 -16.38 4.44
CA GLU A 581 -43.90 -16.51 3.06
C GLU A 581 -42.44 -17.00 3.04
N LEU A 582 -41.58 -16.45 3.89
CA LEU A 582 -40.20 -16.91 4.05
C LEU A 582 -40.13 -18.38 4.53
N VAL A 583 -40.98 -18.77 5.48
CA VAL A 583 -41.09 -20.16 5.94
C VAL A 583 -41.52 -21.06 4.78
N GLY A 584 -42.55 -20.67 4.02
CA GLY A 584 -43.07 -21.43 2.89
C GLY A 584 -42.07 -21.59 1.73
N HIS A 585 -41.21 -20.59 1.49
CA HIS A 585 -40.13 -20.68 0.51
C HIS A 585 -38.93 -21.52 0.98
N TRP A 586 -38.76 -21.68 2.29
CA TRP A 586 -37.63 -22.41 2.87
C TRP A 586 -37.96 -23.85 3.26
N ASP A 587 -39.24 -24.18 3.44
CA ASP A 587 -39.73 -25.55 3.55
C ASP A 587 -39.88 -26.15 2.13
N ASP A 588 -38.78 -26.62 1.54
CA ASP A 588 -38.79 -27.54 0.39
C ASP A 588 -39.30 -28.94 0.80
N ARG A 589 -40.49 -29.01 1.40
CA ARG A 589 -41.31 -30.21 1.36
C ARG A 589 -42.19 -30.09 0.13
N PRO A 590 -42.15 -31.02 -0.84
CA PRO A 590 -43.08 -30.99 -1.96
C PRO A 590 -44.49 -30.92 -1.39
N ALA A 591 -45.22 -29.86 -1.74
CA ALA A 591 -46.59 -29.65 -1.31
C ALA A 591 -47.40 -30.90 -1.66
N ALA A 592 -47.69 -31.74 -0.65
CA ALA A 592 -48.62 -32.83 -0.81
C ALA A 592 -49.93 -32.20 -1.23
N ALA A 593 -50.34 -32.51 -2.47
CA ALA A 593 -51.52 -31.95 -3.11
C ALA A 593 -52.74 -32.09 -2.19
N ALA A 594 -53.19 -30.96 -1.65
CA ALA A 594 -54.54 -30.85 -1.14
C ALA A 594 -55.49 -30.91 -2.34
N ARG A 595 -56.01 -32.11 -2.62
CA ARG A 595 -57.27 -32.31 -3.34
C ARG A 595 -58.18 -33.13 -2.45
N SER A 596 -59.14 -32.46 -1.82
CA SER A 596 -60.47 -33.00 -1.56
C SER A 596 -61.42 -32.36 -2.54
#